data_AF-A0A8T4VBD2-F1
#
_entry.id   AF-A0A8T4VBD2-F1
#
_cell.length_a   1.000
_cell.length_b   1.000
_cell.length_c   1.000
_cell.angle_alpha   90.00
_cell.angle_beta   90.00
_cell.angle_gamma   90.00
#
_symmetry.space_group_name_H-M   'P 1'
#
loop_
_entity.id
_entity.type
_entity.pdbx_description
1 polymer ?
#
loop_
_entity_poly.entity_id
_entity_poly.type
_entity_poly.pdbx_seq_one_letter_code
_entity_poly.pdbx_strand_id
1 'polypeptide(L)'
;MDKRGQFYLIIVFILSLTIYGVTYQVNKITEPFIWEDFDDVSQNYISESAFVINSALKNKENVNDRIEVFTLDFLGHAKQRNPNLGLLYIYGDGTNVYLKNYLDVSGGVSSSDTYNDVLGVDQELIQDVTIQIGGKDFIYKVPVTSEQFGEDWSDVTVGNQPFDLSLAGVIHPFDLANGPEFKVIIRASNDIKVVDETYGASGSEWDPLLSSNVQQAVN
;
A
#
# COMPACT_ATOMS: atom_id res chain seq x y z
N MET A 1 -58.47 21.04 -28.89
CA MET A 1 -57.17 20.36 -29.05
C MET A 1 -57.31 19.32 -30.13
N ASP A 2 -56.57 19.48 -31.23
CA ASP A 2 -56.64 18.55 -32.35
C ASP A 2 -56.05 17.18 -31.97
N LYS A 3 -56.84 16.13 -32.12
CA LYS A 3 -56.43 14.73 -31.89
C LYS A 3 -55.18 14.34 -32.70
N ARG A 4 -54.93 15.04 -33.81
CA ARG A 4 -53.74 14.89 -34.64
C ARG A 4 -52.47 15.41 -33.94
N GLY A 5 -52.55 16.51 -33.19
CA GLY A 5 -51.40 17.07 -32.46
C GLY A 5 -50.93 16.18 -31.30
N GLN A 6 -51.87 15.54 -30.60
CA GLN A 6 -51.54 14.59 -29.52
C GLN A 6 -50.81 13.35 -30.05
N PHE A 7 -51.16 12.88 -31.24
CA PHE A 7 -50.49 11.75 -31.88
C PHE A 7 -49.01 12.04 -32.22
N TYR A 8 -48.72 13.24 -32.73
CA TYR A 8 -47.33 13.64 -33.01
C TYR A 8 -46.48 13.76 -31.74
N LEU A 9 -47.04 14.27 -30.64
CA LEU A 9 -46.33 14.35 -29.36
C LEU A 9 -45.95 12.97 -28.81
N ILE A 10 -46.85 11.99 -28.93
CA ILE A 10 -46.58 10.62 -28.50
C ILE A 10 -45.44 10.00 -29.32
N ILE A 11 -45.43 10.20 -30.64
CA ILE A 11 -44.38 9.69 -31.51
C ILE A 11 -43.02 10.28 -31.15
N VAL A 12 -42.95 11.60 -30.94
CA VAL A 12 -41.70 12.27 -30.56
C VAL A 12 -41.17 11.72 -29.23
N PHE A 13 -42.06 11.51 -28.25
CA PHE A 13 -41.67 10.97 -26.94
C PHE A 13 -41.12 9.54 -27.03
N ILE A 14 -41.74 8.69 -27.84
CA ILE A 14 -41.25 7.32 -28.09
C ILE A 14 -39.89 7.36 -28.78
N LEU A 15 -39.70 8.24 -29.76
CA LEU A 15 -38.43 8.42 -30.45
C LEU A 15 -37.32 8.89 -29.51
N SER A 16 -37.62 9.85 -28.62
CA SER A 16 -36.68 10.34 -27.61
C SER A 16 -36.25 9.24 -26.63
N LEU A 17 -37.20 8.43 -26.14
CA LEU A 17 -36.89 7.29 -25.26
C LEU A 17 -36.04 6.23 -25.97
N THR A 18 -36.32 5.99 -27.25
CA THR A 18 -35.57 5.03 -28.06
C THR A 18 -34.13 5.50 -28.27
N ILE A 19 -33.93 6.77 -28.63
CA ILE A 19 -32.59 7.36 -28.79
C ILE A 19 -31.85 7.31 -27.46
N TYR A 20 -32.51 7.69 -26.35
CA TYR A 20 -31.92 7.63 -25.02
C TYR A 20 -31.46 6.21 -24.68
N GLY A 21 -32.31 5.20 -24.90
CA GLY A 21 -31.98 3.79 -24.67
C GLY A 21 -30.81 3.27 -25.51
N VAL A 22 -30.65 3.73 -26.75
CA VAL A 22 -29.51 3.38 -27.61
C VAL A 22 -28.23 4.08 -27.15
N THR A 23 -28.31 5.32 -26.68
CA THR A 23 -27.14 6.07 -26.19
C THR A 23 -26.74 5.72 -24.76
N TYR A 24 -27.65 5.16 -23.97
CA TYR A 24 -27.41 4.82 -22.58
C TYR A 24 -26.65 3.49 -22.51
N GLN A 25 -25.33 3.58 -22.32
CA GLN A 25 -24.49 2.41 -22.10
C GLN A 25 -24.79 1.81 -20.72
N VAL A 26 -25.67 0.81 -20.67
CA VAL A 26 -26.14 0.18 -19.42
C VAL A 26 -25.09 -0.74 -18.77
N ASN A 27 -24.00 -1.04 -19.45
CA ASN A 27 -22.93 -1.89 -18.94
C ASN A 27 -21.59 -1.38 -19.44
N LYS A 28 -20.99 -0.45 -18.70
CA LYS A 28 -19.53 -0.38 -18.69
C LYS A 28 -19.06 -1.55 -17.85
N ILE A 29 -18.70 -2.66 -18.51
CA ILE A 29 -17.72 -3.57 -17.92
C ILE A 29 -16.42 -2.77 -17.95
N THR A 30 -16.12 -2.09 -16.84
CA THR A 30 -14.79 -1.59 -16.60
C THR A 30 -13.95 -2.85 -16.42
N GLU A 31 -13.20 -3.23 -17.46
CA GLU A 31 -12.16 -4.23 -17.29
C GLU A 31 -11.29 -3.79 -16.10
N PRO A 32 -10.97 -4.69 -15.15
CA PRO A 32 -9.99 -4.36 -14.12
C PRO A 32 -8.74 -3.91 -14.88
N PHE A 33 -8.33 -2.67 -14.63
CA PHE A 33 -7.13 -2.09 -15.19
C PHE A 33 -5.98 -3.05 -14.82
N ILE A 34 -5.54 -3.87 -15.79
CA ILE A 34 -4.35 -4.69 -15.61
C ILE A 34 -3.21 -3.69 -15.68
N TRP A 35 -2.65 -3.41 -14.51
CA TRP A 35 -1.64 -2.39 -14.29
C TRP A 35 -0.39 -2.65 -15.15
N GLU A 36 -0.27 -1.94 -16.28
CA GLU A 36 1.01 -1.63 -16.92
C GLU A 36 1.86 -0.74 -15.99
N ASP A 37 1.23 0.08 -15.14
CA ASP A 37 1.91 1.08 -14.30
C ASP A 37 2.41 0.57 -12.92
N PHE A 38 2.17 -0.69 -12.54
CA PHE A 38 2.57 -1.15 -11.18
C PHE A 38 4.09 -1.22 -11.07
N ASP A 39 4.73 -1.74 -12.10
CA ASP A 39 6.19 -1.84 -12.17
C ASP A 39 6.79 -0.42 -12.11
N ASP A 40 6.23 0.53 -12.85
CA ASP A 40 6.65 1.94 -12.82
C ASP A 40 6.48 2.60 -11.44
N VAL A 41 5.33 2.41 -10.78
CA VAL A 41 5.09 2.93 -9.42
C VAL A 41 6.06 2.32 -8.42
N SER A 42 6.33 1.02 -8.55
CA SER A 42 7.27 0.33 -7.68
C SER A 42 8.70 0.79 -7.87
N GLN A 43 9.15 0.93 -9.13
CA GLN A 43 10.49 1.41 -9.46
C GLN A 43 10.71 2.86 -9.04
N ASN A 44 9.69 3.71 -9.18
CA ASN A 44 9.76 5.10 -8.71
C ASN A 44 9.93 5.15 -7.19
N TYR A 45 9.12 4.40 -6.43
CA TYR A 45 9.27 4.36 -4.97
C TYR A 45 10.65 3.87 -4.56
N ILE A 46 11.10 2.77 -5.16
CA ILE A 46 12.38 2.15 -4.83
C ILE A 46 13.55 3.10 -5.14
N SER A 47 13.57 3.72 -6.32
CA SER A 47 14.64 4.64 -6.71
C SER A 47 14.66 5.92 -5.86
N GLU A 48 13.50 6.50 -5.57
CA GLU A 48 13.41 7.72 -4.76
C GLU A 48 13.69 7.45 -3.28
N SER A 49 13.21 6.34 -2.71
CA SER A 49 13.50 5.96 -1.33
C SER A 49 15.00 5.75 -1.10
N ALA A 50 15.72 5.13 -2.04
CA ALA A 50 17.18 5.01 -1.96
C ALA A 50 17.87 6.38 -1.91
N PHE A 51 17.39 7.37 -2.68
CA PHE A 51 17.91 8.73 -2.62
C PHE A 51 17.63 9.40 -1.26
N VAL A 52 16.42 9.20 -0.72
CA VAL A 52 16.03 9.72 0.61
C VAL A 52 16.93 9.13 1.70
N ILE A 53 17.15 7.81 1.69
CA ILE A 53 18.03 7.10 2.63
C ILE A 53 19.45 7.65 2.55
N ASN A 54 20.02 7.73 1.35
CA ASN A 54 21.39 8.21 1.15
C ASN A 54 21.55 9.68 1.59
N SER A 55 20.55 10.52 1.32
CA SER A 55 20.53 11.91 1.78
C SER A 55 20.49 12.01 3.31
N ALA A 56 19.62 11.23 3.96
CA ALA A 56 19.52 11.18 5.42
C ALA A 56 20.83 10.74 6.07
N LEU A 57 21.45 9.66 5.55
CA LEU A 57 22.75 9.17 6.01
C LEU A 57 23.85 10.23 5.85
N LYS A 58 23.92 10.90 4.69
CA LYS A 58 24.90 11.95 4.40
C LYS A 58 24.77 13.15 5.36
N ASN A 59 23.53 13.53 5.67
CA ASN A 59 23.24 14.68 6.53
C ASN A 59 23.21 14.33 8.03
N LYS A 60 23.40 13.05 8.39
CA LYS A 60 23.30 12.53 9.77
C LYS A 60 21.92 12.76 10.40
N GLU A 61 20.89 12.63 9.58
CA GLU A 61 19.49 12.69 10.01
C GLU A 61 18.99 11.29 10.37
N ASN A 62 17.85 11.22 11.07
CA ASN A 62 17.20 9.94 11.32
C ASN A 62 16.60 9.38 10.02
N VAL A 63 17.10 8.23 9.57
CA VAL A 63 16.68 7.59 8.32
C VAL A 63 15.21 7.19 8.38
N ASN A 64 14.74 6.66 9.52
CA ASN A 64 13.36 6.20 9.68
C ASN A 64 12.36 7.35 9.50
N ASP A 65 12.60 8.48 10.19
CA ASP A 65 11.75 9.66 10.08
C ASP A 65 11.70 10.19 8.63
N ARG A 66 12.83 10.12 7.91
CA ARG A 66 12.92 10.58 6.53
C ARG A 66 12.21 9.67 5.54
N ILE A 67 12.40 8.35 5.65
CA ILE A 67 11.68 7.37 4.82
C ILE A 67 10.18 7.47 5.10
N GLU A 68 9.77 7.63 6.35
CA GLU A 68 8.37 7.74 6.72
C GLU A 68 7.68 8.94 6.07
N VAL A 69 8.25 10.14 6.23
CA VAL A 69 7.70 11.35 5.60
C VAL A 69 7.59 11.18 4.09
N PHE A 70 8.65 10.67 3.45
CA PHE A 70 8.63 10.36 2.02
C PHE A 70 7.52 9.35 1.66
N THR A 71 7.37 8.29 2.44
CA THR A 71 6.41 7.21 2.18
C THR A 71 4.97 7.70 2.30
N LEU A 72 4.69 8.53 3.31
CA LEU A 72 3.38 9.15 3.49
C LEU A 72 3.04 10.09 2.33
N ASP A 73 3.98 10.94 1.91
CA ASP A 73 3.80 11.83 0.75
C ASP A 73 3.59 11.03 -0.54
N PHE A 74 4.42 10.00 -0.76
CA PHE A 74 4.32 9.11 -1.92
C PHE A 74 2.97 8.40 -1.97
N LEU A 75 2.56 7.76 -0.87
CA LEU A 75 1.27 7.07 -0.78
C LEU A 75 0.11 8.06 -0.94
N GLY A 76 0.21 9.26 -0.38
CA GLY A 76 -0.80 10.32 -0.54
C GLY A 76 -1.02 10.71 -2.00
N HIS A 77 0.04 10.76 -2.81
CA HIS A 77 -0.05 11.00 -4.25
C HIS A 77 -0.50 9.77 -5.03
N ALA A 78 0.08 8.60 -4.74
CA ALA A 78 -0.18 7.37 -5.47
C ALA A 78 -1.61 6.85 -5.24
N LYS A 79 -2.14 7.02 -4.02
CA LYS A 79 -3.52 6.66 -3.68
C LYS A 79 -4.59 7.50 -4.38
N GLN A 80 -4.26 8.71 -4.87
CA GLN A 80 -5.18 9.49 -5.71
C GLN A 80 -5.47 8.79 -7.04
N ARG A 81 -4.49 8.03 -7.55
CA ARG A 81 -4.65 7.22 -8.76
C ARG A 81 -5.18 5.83 -8.45
N ASN A 82 -4.74 5.25 -7.32
CA ASN A 82 -5.19 3.93 -6.87
C ASN A 82 -5.48 3.89 -5.37
N PRO A 83 -6.76 3.99 -4.98
CA PRO A 83 -7.15 3.93 -3.58
C PRO A 83 -6.73 2.63 -2.86
N ASN A 84 -6.51 1.54 -3.59
CA ASN A 84 -6.15 0.23 -3.04
C ASN A 84 -4.64 -0.03 -3.06
N LEU A 85 -3.80 0.99 -3.26
CA LEU A 85 -2.36 0.85 -3.18
C LEU A 85 -1.93 0.79 -1.72
N GLY A 86 -1.28 -0.30 -1.34
CA GLY A 86 -0.64 -0.47 -0.05
C GLY A 86 0.86 -0.72 -0.21
N LEU A 87 1.62 -0.44 0.84
CA LEU A 87 3.07 -0.54 0.83
C LEU A 87 3.57 -1.07 2.17
N LEU A 88 4.49 -2.02 2.14
CA LEU A 88 5.26 -2.45 3.28
C LEU A 88 6.73 -2.27 2.93
N TYR A 89 7.51 -1.69 3.83
CA TYR A 89 8.95 -1.64 3.66
C TYR A 89 9.67 -2.20 4.87
N ILE A 90 10.89 -2.66 4.61
CA ILE A 90 11.80 -3.21 5.58
C ILE A 90 13.13 -2.52 5.37
N TYR A 91 13.69 -1.98 6.44
CA TYR A 91 14.96 -1.28 6.45
C TYR A 91 15.85 -1.84 7.55
N GLY A 92 17.04 -2.33 7.20
CA GLY A 92 18.10 -2.67 8.14
C GLY A 92 19.12 -1.54 8.26
N ASP A 93 19.56 -1.21 9.47
CA ASP A 93 20.70 -0.30 9.70
C ASP A 93 22.01 -1.05 10.02
N GLY A 94 21.99 -2.37 9.96
CA GLY A 94 23.07 -3.28 10.33
C GLY A 94 23.06 -3.73 11.80
N THR A 95 22.27 -3.09 12.68
CA THR A 95 22.06 -3.49 14.08
C THR A 95 20.61 -3.91 14.34
N ASN A 96 19.67 -3.15 13.79
CA ASN A 96 18.24 -3.33 13.91
C ASN A 96 17.62 -3.42 12.51
N VAL A 97 16.48 -4.07 12.46
CA VAL A 97 15.62 -4.13 11.29
C VAL A 97 14.29 -3.49 11.65
N TYR A 98 13.91 -2.50 10.87
CA TYR A 98 12.68 -1.75 10.97
C TYR A 98 11.73 -2.23 9.88
N LEU A 99 10.52 -2.63 10.26
CA LEU A 99 9.46 -2.98 9.32
C LEU A 99 8.28 -2.07 9.59
N LYS A 100 7.71 -1.49 8.53
CA LYS A 100 6.50 -0.65 8.62
C LYS A 100 5.48 -1.08 7.56
N ASN A 101 4.25 -1.30 7.99
CA ASN A 101 3.19 -1.92 7.19
C ASN A 101 2.04 -0.94 6.89
N TYR A 102 2.00 -0.37 5.69
CA TYR A 102 0.88 0.44 5.16
C TYR A 102 -0.03 -0.35 4.22
N LEU A 103 -0.18 -1.67 4.46
CA LEU A 103 -1.18 -2.48 3.78
C LEU A 103 -2.52 -2.40 4.50
N ASP A 104 -3.57 -2.95 3.89
CA ASP A 104 -4.89 -3.19 4.48
C ASP A 104 -4.98 -4.53 5.23
N VAL A 105 -3.86 -5.25 5.32
CA VAL A 105 -3.75 -6.59 5.91
C VAL A 105 -2.66 -6.61 6.98
N SER A 106 -2.89 -7.42 8.02
CA SER A 106 -1.87 -7.71 9.03
C SER A 106 -0.83 -8.70 8.49
N GLY A 107 0.41 -8.50 8.94
CA GLY A 107 1.50 -9.45 8.82
C GLY A 107 1.98 -9.90 10.21
N GLY A 108 2.89 -10.86 10.22
CA GLY A 108 3.55 -11.32 11.43
C GLY A 108 5.03 -11.54 11.18
N VAL A 109 5.87 -11.06 12.09
CA VAL A 109 7.31 -11.32 12.07
C VAL A 109 7.64 -12.39 13.10
N SER A 110 8.23 -13.49 12.66
CA SER A 110 8.76 -14.53 13.55
C SER A 110 10.28 -14.56 13.52
N SER A 111 10.91 -14.35 14.68
CA SER A 111 12.35 -14.52 14.88
C SER A 111 12.60 -15.37 16.12
N SER A 112 13.23 -16.53 15.93
CA SER A 112 13.95 -17.30 16.97
C SER A 112 13.21 -17.46 18.32
N ASP A 113 11.88 -17.60 18.30
CA ASP A 113 10.90 -17.80 19.41
C ASP A 113 9.94 -16.64 19.71
N THR A 114 10.11 -15.47 19.09
CA THR A 114 9.16 -14.34 19.23
C THR A 114 8.33 -14.19 17.96
N TYR A 115 7.01 -14.09 18.11
CA TYR A 115 6.09 -13.73 17.03
C TYR A 115 5.44 -12.39 17.38
N ASN A 116 5.67 -11.39 16.53
CA ASN A 116 5.08 -10.06 16.65
C ASN A 116 4.08 -9.86 15.51
N ASP A 117 2.83 -9.55 15.85
CA ASP A 117 1.84 -9.10 14.87
C ASP A 117 2.12 -7.66 14.48
N VAL A 118 2.07 -7.38 13.17
CA VAL A 118 2.20 -6.04 12.59
C VAL A 118 0.95 -5.76 11.78
N LEU A 119 0.06 -4.93 12.33
CA LEU A 119 -1.18 -4.52 11.67
C LEU A 119 -0.85 -3.60 10.50
N GLY A 120 -1.62 -3.70 9.42
CA GLY A 120 -1.48 -2.76 8.32
C GLY A 120 -2.19 -1.45 8.66
N VAL A 121 -1.59 -0.27 8.45
CA VAL A 121 -2.14 1.04 8.87
C VAL A 121 -3.60 1.27 8.41
N ASP A 122 -3.96 0.77 7.23
CA ASP A 122 -5.30 0.92 6.65
C ASP A 122 -6.25 -0.25 6.99
N GLN A 123 -5.82 -1.19 7.84
CA GLN A 123 -6.62 -2.35 8.20
C GLN A 123 -7.87 -1.94 8.99
N GLU A 124 -9.04 -2.32 8.47
CA GLU A 124 -10.30 -2.18 9.20
C GLU A 124 -10.37 -3.22 10.32
N LEU A 125 -10.48 -2.72 11.55
CA LEU A 125 -10.70 -3.49 12.75
C LEU A 125 -12.15 -3.28 13.21
N ILE A 126 -12.75 -4.33 13.78
CA ILE A 126 -14.09 -4.25 14.36
C ILE A 126 -13.96 -4.11 15.87
N GLN A 127 -14.37 -2.96 16.39
CA GLN A 127 -14.43 -2.73 17.83
C GLN A 127 -15.86 -2.92 18.34
N ASP A 128 -16.01 -3.74 19.37
CA ASP A 128 -17.28 -3.94 20.05
C ASP A 128 -17.42 -2.93 21.20
N VAL A 129 -18.33 -1.96 21.04
CA VAL A 129 -18.68 -0.98 22.06
C VAL A 129 -19.89 -1.50 22.83
N THR A 130 -19.71 -1.78 24.12
CA THR A 130 -20.80 -2.21 25.01
C THR A 130 -21.38 -1.00 25.73
N ILE A 131 -22.66 -0.71 25.51
CA ILE A 131 -23.40 0.38 26.15
C ILE A 131 -24.47 -0.23 27.04
N GLN A 132 -24.49 0.13 28.32
CA GLN A 132 -25.53 -0.31 29.24
C GLN A 132 -26.69 0.69 29.24
N ILE A 133 -27.88 0.24 28.80
CA ILE A 133 -29.11 1.05 28.77
C ILE A 133 -30.19 0.32 29.56
N GLY A 134 -30.60 0.89 30.69
CA GLY A 134 -31.66 0.32 31.53
C GLY A 134 -31.34 -1.05 32.13
N GLY A 135 -30.07 -1.30 32.47
CA GLY A 135 -29.61 -2.59 33.02
C GLY A 135 -29.47 -3.70 31.99
N LYS A 136 -29.54 -3.38 30.69
CA LYS A 136 -29.22 -4.29 29.59
C LYS A 136 -28.01 -3.79 28.83
N ASP A 137 -27.15 -4.72 28.45
CA ASP A 137 -25.96 -4.44 27.65
C ASP A 137 -26.32 -4.52 26.17
N PHE A 138 -25.99 -3.47 25.43
CA PHE A 138 -26.11 -3.38 23.98
C PHE A 138 -24.71 -3.36 23.40
N ILE A 139 -24.42 -4.30 22.50
CA ILE A 139 -23.13 -4.37 21.81
C ILE A 139 -23.31 -3.75 20.42
N TYR A 140 -22.55 -2.70 20.14
CA TYR A 140 -22.50 -2.06 18.83
C TYR A 140 -21.12 -2.26 18.20
N LYS A 141 -21.10 -2.70 16.94
CA LYS A 141 -19.87 -2.94 16.19
C LYS A 141 -19.49 -1.69 15.42
N VAL A 142 -18.36 -1.07 15.77
CA VAL A 142 -17.84 0.13 15.08
C VAL A 142 -16.62 -0.29 14.25
N PRO A 143 -16.62 -0.05 12.92
CA PRO A 143 -15.40 -0.19 12.14
C PRO A 143 -14.45 0.97 12.50
N VAL A 144 -13.21 0.62 12.81
CA VAL A 144 -12.11 1.54 13.17
C VAL A 144 -10.87 1.12 12.39
N THR A 145 -10.05 2.06 11.95
CA THR A 145 -8.78 1.75 11.28
C THR A 145 -7.65 1.66 12.30
N SER A 146 -6.64 0.82 12.07
CA SER A 146 -5.51 0.70 12.99
C SER A 146 -4.73 2.02 13.17
N GLU A 147 -4.73 2.89 12.16
CA GLU A 147 -4.18 4.26 12.24
C GLU A 147 -4.72 5.04 13.47
N GLN A 148 -5.98 4.81 13.86
CA GLN A 148 -6.61 5.49 15.00
C GLN A 148 -6.04 5.05 16.36
N PHE A 149 -5.24 3.99 16.42
CA PHE A 149 -4.65 3.45 17.63
C PHE A 149 -3.18 3.86 17.84
N GLY A 150 -2.59 4.63 16.92
CA GLY A 150 -1.19 5.07 16.96
C GLY A 150 -0.25 4.20 16.12
N GLU A 151 1.00 4.64 16.00
CA GLU A 151 1.99 4.04 15.09
C GLU A 151 2.50 2.66 15.54
N ASP A 152 2.52 2.42 16.86
CA ASP A 152 3.08 1.23 17.54
C ASP A 152 2.52 -0.13 17.07
N TRP A 153 1.41 -0.13 16.34
CA TRP A 153 0.74 -1.34 15.84
C TRP A 153 1.15 -1.69 14.41
N SER A 154 1.73 -0.74 13.71
CA SER A 154 2.08 -0.84 12.29
C SER A 154 3.58 -0.94 12.04
N ASP A 155 4.38 -0.81 13.09
CA ASP A 155 5.82 -0.93 13.06
C ASP A 155 6.31 -2.09 13.94
N VAL A 156 7.46 -2.63 13.58
CA VAL A 156 8.20 -3.53 14.46
C VAL A 156 9.69 -3.33 14.26
N THR A 157 10.42 -3.31 15.37
CA THR A 157 11.88 -3.36 15.36
C THR A 157 12.31 -4.75 15.81
N VAL A 158 13.02 -5.47 14.95
CA VAL A 158 13.64 -6.76 15.29
C VAL A 158 15.16 -6.63 15.27
N GLY A 159 15.86 -7.48 16.04
CA GLY A 159 17.32 -7.52 16.00
C GLY A 159 17.82 -7.98 14.64
N ASN A 160 19.07 -7.65 14.30
CA ASN A 160 19.71 -8.12 13.07
C ASN A 160 20.06 -9.64 13.13
N GLN A 161 19.02 -10.46 13.10
CA GLN A 161 19.05 -11.91 12.96
C GLN A 161 18.09 -12.30 11.84
N PRO A 162 18.30 -13.45 11.17
CA PRO A 162 17.35 -13.93 10.17
C PRO A 162 15.94 -14.08 10.77
N PHE A 163 14.93 -13.62 10.04
CA PHE A 163 13.53 -13.70 10.46
C PHE A 163 12.63 -14.04 9.28
N ASP A 164 11.48 -14.63 9.60
CA ASP A 164 10.43 -14.91 8.62
C ASP A 164 9.33 -13.86 8.77
N LEU A 165 8.94 -13.24 7.66
CA LEU A 165 7.79 -12.36 7.57
C LEU A 165 6.63 -13.11 6.91
N SER A 166 5.55 -13.31 7.65
CA SER A 166 4.30 -13.84 7.14
C SER A 166 3.39 -12.69 6.73
N LEU A 167 3.08 -12.58 5.43
CA LEU A 167 2.10 -11.62 4.90
C LEU A 167 0.99 -12.37 4.18
N ALA A 168 -0.25 -12.19 4.65
CA ALA A 168 -1.42 -12.86 4.09
C ALA A 168 -1.25 -14.40 3.93
N GLY A 169 -0.49 -15.03 4.82
CA GLY A 169 -0.21 -16.47 4.81
C GLY A 169 0.94 -16.91 3.89
N VAL A 170 1.62 -15.96 3.22
CA VAL A 170 2.86 -16.21 2.48
C VAL A 170 4.05 -15.88 3.37
N ILE A 171 4.99 -16.82 3.48
CA ILE A 171 6.20 -16.66 4.29
C ILE A 171 7.33 -16.15 3.39
N HIS A 172 7.95 -15.06 3.82
CA HIS A 172 9.09 -14.41 3.18
C HIS A 172 10.29 -14.46 4.14
N PRO A 173 11.33 -15.25 3.84
CA PRO A 173 12.53 -15.29 4.66
C PRO A 173 13.42 -14.06 4.40
N PHE A 174 13.89 -13.43 5.48
CA PHE A 174 14.81 -12.29 5.43
C PHE A 174 16.09 -12.62 6.19
N ASP A 175 17.24 -12.35 5.56
CA ASP A 175 18.56 -12.43 6.16
C ASP A 175 19.32 -11.13 5.83
N LEU A 176 19.36 -10.21 6.80
CA LEU A 176 19.94 -8.87 6.65
C LEU A 176 21.34 -8.78 7.32
N ALA A 177 22.02 -9.92 7.49
CA ALA A 177 23.26 -10.00 8.27
C ALA A 177 24.45 -9.17 7.73
N ASN A 178 24.36 -8.60 6.53
CA ASN A 178 25.50 -8.04 5.78
C ASN A 178 25.42 -6.53 5.46
N GLY A 179 24.81 -5.72 6.34
CA GLY A 179 24.84 -4.25 6.24
C GLY A 179 23.46 -3.61 6.15
N PRO A 180 23.37 -2.31 5.79
CA PRO A 180 22.08 -1.67 5.62
C PRO A 180 21.41 -2.16 4.34
N GLU A 181 20.22 -2.71 4.49
CA GLU A 181 19.44 -3.29 3.39
C GLU A 181 18.02 -2.75 3.42
N PHE A 182 17.50 -2.37 2.25
CA PHE A 182 16.14 -1.88 2.08
C PHE A 182 15.37 -2.81 1.14
N LYS A 183 14.17 -3.22 1.56
CA LYS A 183 13.25 -4.07 0.79
C LYS A 183 11.85 -3.52 0.86
N VAL A 184 11.10 -3.64 -0.23
CA VAL A 184 9.75 -3.07 -0.35
C VAL A 184 8.80 -4.12 -0.91
N ILE A 185 7.61 -4.21 -0.34
CA ILE A 185 6.50 -5.01 -0.86
C ILE A 185 5.37 -4.04 -1.16
N ILE A 186 5.01 -3.89 -2.44
CA ILE A 186 3.94 -3.00 -2.87
C ILE A 186 2.77 -3.85 -3.33
N ARG A 187 1.56 -3.54 -2.85
CA ARG A 187 0.35 -4.25 -3.23
C ARG A 187 -0.60 -3.30 -3.95
N ALA A 188 -1.03 -3.67 -5.15
CA ALA A 188 -2.11 -3.00 -5.85
C ALA A 188 -3.17 -4.06 -6.17
N SER A 189 -4.38 -3.95 -5.59
CA SER A 189 -5.49 -4.92 -5.69
C SER A 189 -5.30 -6.23 -4.89
N ASN A 190 -6.24 -7.19 -5.03
CA ASN A 190 -6.22 -8.48 -4.31
C ASN A 190 -4.99 -9.34 -4.64
N ASP A 191 -4.30 -9.07 -5.75
CA ASP A 191 -3.07 -9.75 -6.15
C ASP A 191 -1.85 -9.19 -5.43
N ILE A 192 -1.11 -10.05 -4.74
CA ILE A 192 0.17 -9.72 -4.11
C ILE A 192 1.25 -9.86 -5.19
N LYS A 193 1.76 -8.73 -5.67
CA LYS A 193 3.00 -8.70 -6.47
C LYS A 193 4.14 -8.33 -5.54
N VAL A 194 5.06 -9.27 -5.31
CA VAL A 194 6.28 -9.01 -4.54
C VAL A 194 7.36 -8.55 -5.51
N VAL A 195 7.84 -7.32 -5.33
CA VAL A 195 9.02 -6.81 -6.03
C VAL A 195 10.16 -6.85 -5.02
N ASP A 196 11.06 -7.84 -5.13
CA ASP A 196 12.20 -7.97 -4.23
C ASP A 196 13.41 -7.30 -4.87
N GLU A 197 13.86 -6.17 -4.32
CA GLU A 197 15.11 -5.53 -4.71
C GLU A 197 15.94 -5.26 -3.45
N THR A 198 17.10 -5.93 -3.35
CA THR A 198 18.07 -5.75 -2.26
C THR A 198 19.02 -4.60 -2.60
N TYR A 199 19.07 -3.60 -1.73
CA TYR A 199 20.05 -2.51 -1.83
C TYR A 199 21.03 -2.55 -0.68
N GLY A 200 22.31 -2.77 -1.00
CA GLY A 200 23.40 -2.64 -0.03
C GLY A 200 23.84 -3.98 0.56
N ALA A 201 24.88 -4.57 -0.02
CA ALA A 201 25.75 -5.50 0.70
C ALA A 201 27.20 -5.34 0.22
N SER A 202 28.10 -5.20 1.20
CA SER A 202 29.57 -5.22 1.11
C SER A 202 30.27 -3.98 0.53
N GLY A 203 30.77 -3.11 1.42
CA GLY A 203 32.11 -2.48 1.38
C GLY A 203 32.61 -1.70 0.15
N SER A 204 31.90 -1.66 -0.96
CA SER A 204 32.14 -0.82 -2.12
C SER A 204 31.14 0.33 -2.12
N GLU A 205 31.58 1.51 -2.58
CA GLU A 205 30.67 2.60 -2.94
C GLU A 205 29.48 2.02 -3.72
N TRP A 206 28.27 2.33 -3.25
CA TRP A 206 27.04 1.99 -3.96
C TRP A 206 27.15 2.54 -5.40
N ASP A 207 27.19 1.63 -6.37
CA ASP A 207 27.23 1.98 -7.79
C ASP A 207 25.82 1.84 -8.39
N PRO A 208 25.10 2.95 -8.64
CA PRO A 208 23.80 2.92 -9.29
C PRO A 208 23.82 2.34 -10.71
N LEU A 209 25.01 2.16 -11.32
CA LEU A 209 25.18 1.54 -12.64
C LEU A 209 25.04 0.00 -12.62
N LEU A 210 25.11 -0.64 -11.45
CA LEU A 210 25.07 -2.10 -11.32
C LEU A 210 23.68 -2.66 -11.01
N SER A 211 22.69 -1.80 -10.73
CA SER A 211 21.30 -2.22 -10.67
C SER A 211 20.76 -2.36 -12.09
N SER A 212 20.34 -3.56 -12.47
CA SER A 212 19.83 -3.86 -13.81
C SER A 212 18.57 -3.08 -14.18
N ASN A 213 17.94 -2.38 -13.23
CA ASN A 213 16.63 -1.76 -13.38
C ASN A 213 16.63 -0.24 -13.13
N VAL A 214 17.78 0.38 -12.80
CA VAL A 214 17.88 1.85 -12.73
C VAL A 214 18.03 2.39 -14.15
N GLN A 215 16.90 2.70 -14.80
CA GLN A 215 16.93 3.52 -16.01
C GLN A 215 17.44 4.92 -15.63
N GLN A 216 18.66 5.22 -16.06
CA GLN A 216 19.26 6.54 -15.88
C GLN A 216 18.47 7.57 -16.69
N ALA A 217 17.85 8.54 -16.01
CA ALA A 217 17.46 9.78 -16.65
C ALA A 217 18.74 10.55 -17.02
N VAL A 218 19.16 10.40 -18.28
CA VAL A 218 20.27 11.15 -18.86
C VAL A 218 19.81 12.58 -19.10
N ASN A 219 20.43 13.54 -18.41
CA ASN A 219 20.45 14.96 -18.80
C ASN A 219 21.90 15.40 -19.03
#